data_AF-A0A6G6JZE4-F1
#
_entry.id   AF-A0A6G6JZE4-F1
#
_cell.length_a   1.000
_cell.length_b   1.000
_cell.length_c   1.000
_cell.angle_alpha   90.00
_cell.angle_beta   90.00
_cell.angle_gamma   90.00
#
_symmetry.space_group_name_H-M   'P 1'
#
loop_
_entity.id
_entity.type
_entity.pdbx_description
1 polymer ?
#
loop_
_entity_poly.entity_id
_entity_poly.type
_entity_poly.pdbx_seq_one_letter_code
_entity_poly.pdbx_strand_id
1 'polypeptide(L)'
;MNPQNESQSQSQSTNDPQHHVRHIQHMLDEVLNHCRSDSVKVSEPKAQALFETTAEVLLGLRTAYEHYATRAESAMTPQKQQQR
;
A
#
# COMPACT_ATOMS: atom_id res chain seq x y z
N MET A 1 8.26 28.86 34.68
CA MET A 1 7.17 27.97 34.22
C MET A 1 6.20 28.76 33.37
N ASN A 2 6.05 28.38 32.09
CA ASN A 2 4.78 28.51 31.39
C ASN A 2 4.62 27.26 30.49
N PRO A 3 3.89 26.23 30.93
CA PRO A 3 3.88 24.89 30.31
C PRO A 3 2.65 24.69 29.40
N GLN A 4 2.55 25.41 28.28
CA GLN A 4 1.32 25.35 27.45
C GLN A 4 1.51 25.38 25.93
N ASN A 5 2.68 25.00 25.38
CA ASN A 5 2.80 24.88 23.92
C ASN A 5 3.36 23.54 23.44
N GLU A 6 3.15 22.49 24.22
CA GLU A 6 3.33 21.11 23.80
C GLU A 6 1.94 20.49 23.63
N SER A 7 1.72 19.75 22.54
CA SER A 7 0.57 18.82 22.33
C SER A 7 -0.53 19.22 21.34
N GLN A 8 -0.24 19.89 20.22
CA GLN A 8 -1.21 19.93 19.11
C GLN A 8 -0.54 19.79 17.73
N SER A 9 -0.08 18.58 17.37
CA SER A 9 0.17 18.19 15.97
C SER A 9 0.32 16.66 15.79
N GLN A 10 -0.46 15.83 16.50
CA GLN A 10 -0.42 14.36 16.32
C GLN A 10 -1.75 13.76 15.81
N SER A 11 -2.73 14.57 15.42
CA SER A 11 -4.08 14.10 15.06
C SER A 11 -4.52 14.35 13.62
N GLN A 12 -3.61 14.71 12.70
CA GLN A 12 -3.97 14.91 11.28
C GLN A 12 -3.75 13.69 10.37
N SER A 13 -3.16 12.61 10.88
CA SER A 13 -2.76 11.43 10.09
C SER A 13 -3.82 10.33 9.98
N THR A 14 -4.98 10.43 10.66
CA THR A 14 -5.97 9.34 10.69
C THR A 14 -6.95 9.33 9.52
N ASN A 15 -7.07 10.44 8.77
CA ASN A 15 -8.06 10.58 7.69
C ASN A 15 -7.46 10.71 6.29
N ASP A 16 -6.13 10.67 6.12
CA ASP A 16 -5.52 10.75 4.78
C ASP A 16 -5.66 9.40 4.04
N PRO A 17 -6.46 9.32 2.95
CA PRO A 17 -6.60 8.08 2.18
C PRO A 17 -5.26 7.60 1.60
N GLN A 18 -4.32 8.49 1.29
CA GLN A 18 -2.99 8.12 0.76
C GLN A 18 -2.13 7.43 1.81
N HIS A 19 -2.28 7.83 3.08
CA HIS A 19 -1.61 7.14 4.19
C HIS A 19 -2.14 5.71 4.34
N HIS A 20 -3.47 5.54 4.31
CA HIS A 20 -4.10 4.21 4.40
C HIS A 20 -3.74 3.30 3.22
N VAL A 21 -3.73 3.85 2.01
CA VAL A 21 -3.34 3.11 0.79
C VAL A 21 -1.91 2.61 0.88
N ARG A 22 -0.96 3.48 1.27
CA ARG A 22 0.45 3.09 1.45
C ARG A 22 0.63 2.03 2.54
N HIS A 23 -0.09 2.17 3.66
CA HIS A 23 -0.06 1.20 4.74
C HIS A 23 -0.56 -0.18 4.29
N ILE A 24 -1.68 -0.23 3.56
CA ILE A 24 -2.21 -1.49 3.03
C ILE A 24 -1.29 -2.10 1.98
N GLN A 25 -0.71 -1.29 1.08
CA GLN A 25 0.28 -1.78 0.10
C GLN A 25 1.46 -2.46 0.80
N HIS A 26 1.96 -1.86 1.89
CA HIS A 26 3.05 -2.44 2.66
C HIS A 26 2.69 -3.80 3.25
N MET A 27 1.52 -3.92 3.90
CA MET A 27 1.06 -5.20 4.44
C MET A 27 0.89 -6.27 3.34
N LEU A 28 0.37 -5.89 2.17
CA LEU A 28 0.23 -6.80 1.03
C LEU A 28 1.61 -7.29 0.53
N ASP A 29 2.60 -6.40 0.45
CA ASP A 29 3.97 -6.76 0.07
C ASP A 29 4.62 -7.70 1.09
N GLU A 30 4.43 -7.46 2.39
CA GLU A 30 4.96 -8.32 3.45
C GLU A 30 4.43 -9.75 3.32
N VAL A 31 3.12 -9.92 3.15
CA VAL A 31 2.50 -11.25 3.00
C VAL A 31 2.91 -11.90 1.69
N LEU A 32 2.94 -11.15 0.58
CA LEU A 32 3.39 -11.63 -0.72
C LEU A 32 4.82 -12.19 -0.65
N ASN A 33 5.72 -11.47 0.01
CA ASN A 33 7.10 -11.89 0.18
C ASN A 33 7.21 -13.16 1.04
N HIS A 34 6.38 -13.30 2.08
CA HIS A 34 6.30 -14.52 2.88
C HIS A 34 5.82 -15.71 2.05
N CYS A 35 4.75 -15.56 1.27
CA CYS A 35 4.25 -16.62 0.40
C CYS A 35 5.32 -17.11 -0.60
N ARG A 36 6.06 -16.20 -1.25
CA ARG A 36 7.16 -16.56 -2.16
C ARG A 36 8.33 -17.23 -1.45
N SER A 37 8.65 -16.78 -0.24
CA SER A 37 9.68 -17.39 0.59
C SER A 37 9.28 -18.81 1.01
N ASP A 38 8.00 -19.04 1.31
CA ASP A 38 7.54 -20.33 1.81
C ASP A 38 7.29 -21.33 0.68
N SER A 39 6.93 -20.88 -0.53
CA SER A 39 6.82 -21.75 -1.71
C SER A 39 8.15 -22.44 -2.06
N VAL A 40 9.29 -21.80 -1.81
CA VAL A 40 10.61 -22.40 -2.03
C VAL A 40 11.09 -23.29 -0.88
N LYS A 41 10.53 -23.14 0.32
CA LYS A 41 10.92 -23.92 1.51
C LYS A 41 10.08 -25.18 1.69
N VAL A 42 8.81 -25.14 1.28
CA VAL A 42 7.88 -26.25 1.48
C VAL A 42 8.01 -27.26 0.35
N SER A 43 8.15 -28.54 0.71
CA SER A 43 8.27 -29.65 -0.26
C SER A 43 6.93 -30.27 -0.66
N GLU A 44 5.84 -29.91 0.01
CA GLU A 44 4.49 -30.43 -0.26
C GLU A 44 3.89 -29.71 -1.48
N PRO A 45 3.64 -30.41 -2.61
CA PRO A 45 3.29 -29.74 -3.86
C PRO A 45 2.01 -28.90 -3.82
N LYS A 46 1.00 -29.29 -3.03
CA LYS A 46 -0.25 -28.51 -2.94
C LYS A 46 -0.03 -27.21 -2.16
N ALA A 47 0.74 -27.25 -1.07
CA ALA A 47 1.13 -26.05 -0.35
C ALA A 47 1.94 -25.09 -1.22
N GLN A 48 2.88 -25.57 -2.04
CA GLN A 48 3.60 -24.73 -2.99
C GLN A 48 2.64 -24.00 -3.94
N ALA A 49 1.73 -24.75 -4.58
CA ALA A 49 0.73 -24.17 -5.49
C ALA A 49 -0.19 -23.15 -4.78
N LEU A 50 -0.55 -23.40 -3.51
CA LEU A 50 -1.33 -22.46 -2.70
C LEU A 50 -0.57 -21.16 -2.46
N PHE A 51 0.71 -21.24 -2.08
CA PHE A 51 1.54 -20.05 -1.84
C PHE A 51 1.78 -19.24 -3.11
N GLU A 52 2.05 -19.90 -4.23
CA GLU A 52 2.22 -19.24 -5.53
C GLU A 52 0.95 -18.50 -5.94
N THR A 53 -0.19 -19.19 -5.91
CA THR A 53 -1.50 -18.59 -6.25
C THR A 53 -1.82 -17.41 -5.34
N THR A 54 -1.55 -17.55 -4.04
CA THR A 54 -1.78 -16.48 -3.07
C THR A 54 -0.89 -15.28 -3.37
N ALA A 55 0.40 -15.49 -3.68
CA ALA A 55 1.32 -14.41 -4.04
C ALA A 55 0.87 -13.66 -5.31
N GLU A 56 0.33 -14.36 -6.30
CA GLU A 56 -0.21 -13.73 -7.52
C GLU A 56 -1.45 -12.89 -7.26
N VAL A 57 -2.38 -13.38 -6.44
CA VAL A 57 -3.58 -12.61 -6.05
C VAL A 57 -3.18 -11.36 -5.26
N LEU A 58 -2.27 -11.49 -4.30
CA LEU A 58 -1.76 -10.35 -3.53
C LEU A 58 -1.04 -9.32 -4.40
N LEU A 59 -0.30 -9.77 -5.43
CA LEU A 59 0.33 -8.88 -6.40
C LEU A 59 -0.70 -8.06 -7.18
N GLY A 60 -1.78 -8.71 -7.63
CA GLY A 60 -2.90 -8.04 -8.29
C GLY A 60 -3.55 -6.98 -7.40
N LEU A 61 -3.80 -7.32 -6.12
CA LEU A 61 -4.34 -6.38 -5.14
C LEU A 61 -3.38 -5.20 -4.93
N ARG A 62 -2.10 -5.44 -4.66
CA ARG A 62 -1.11 -4.37 -4.48
C ARG A 62 -1.06 -3.42 -5.67
N THR A 63 -1.10 -3.96 -6.89
CA THR A 63 -1.09 -3.19 -8.14
C THR A 63 -2.35 -2.31 -8.25
N ALA A 64 -3.52 -2.80 -7.82
CA ALA A 64 -4.74 -1.99 -7.79
C ALA A 64 -4.62 -0.78 -6.84
N TYR A 65 -3.97 -0.95 -5.68
CA TYR A 65 -3.69 0.16 -4.76
C TYR A 65 -2.69 1.16 -5.36
N GLU A 66 -1.67 0.68 -6.07
CA GLU A 66 -0.69 1.54 -6.77
C GLU A 66 -1.37 2.38 -7.87
N HIS A 67 -2.28 1.76 -8.62
CA HIS A 67 -3.08 2.46 -9.61
C HIS A 67 -3.99 3.53 -8.99
N TYR A 68 -4.59 3.27 -7.83
CA TYR A 68 -5.36 4.27 -7.10
C TYR A 68 -4.47 5.45 -6.69
N ALA A 69 -3.32 5.18 -6.06
CA ALA A 69 -2.39 6.21 -5.62
C ALA A 69 -1.95 7.09 -6.80
N THR A 70 -1.53 6.48 -7.91
CA THR A 70 -1.05 7.20 -9.11
C THR A 70 -2.15 8.05 -9.76
N ARG A 71 -3.39 7.54 -9.83
CA ARG A 71 -4.53 8.30 -10.36
C ARG A 71 -4.93 9.44 -9.45
N ALA A 72 -4.85 9.27 -8.14
CA ALA A 72 -5.12 10.34 -7.18
C ALA A 72 -4.09 11.47 -7.30
N GLU A 73 -2.80 11.15 -7.47
CA GLU A 73 -1.74 12.15 -7.73
C GLU A 73 -1.99 12.90 -9.06
N SER A 74 -2.41 12.19 -10.12
CA SER A 74 -2.71 12.78 -11.43
C SER A 74 -3.90 13.74 -11.40
N ALA A 75 -4.87 13.50 -10.52
CA ALA A 75 -6.02 14.38 -10.31
C ALA A 75 -5.66 15.66 -9.52
N MET A 76 -4.56 15.65 -8.76
CA MET A 76 -4.11 16.79 -7.95
C MET A 76 -3.22 17.77 -8.72
N THR A 77 -2.70 17.42 -9.90
CA THR A 77 -2.03 18.39 -10.79
C THR A 77 -3.09 19.23 -11.52
N PRO A 78 -3.25 20.53 -11.22
CA PRO A 78 -4.14 21.37 -12.01
C PRO A 78 -3.58 21.43 -13.43
N GLN A 79 -4.39 20.99 -14.40
CA GLN A 79 -4.10 21.07 -15.83
C GLN A 79 -4.06 22.55 -16.25
N LYS A 80 -2.96 23.22 -15.92
CA LYS A 80 -2.65 24.56 -16.40
C LYS A 80 -2.19 24.41 -17.85
N GLN A 81 -2.82 25.19 -18.72
CA GLN A 81 -2.50 25.42 -20.14
C GLN A 81 -3.20 24.47 -21.12
N GLN A 82 -4.33 24.93 -21.67
CA GLN A 82 -4.48 25.10 -23.12
C GLN A 82 -5.76 25.91 -23.42
N GLN A 83 -5.75 27.22 -23.14
CA GLN A 83 -6.60 28.17 -23.87
C GLN A 83 -5.76 29.42 -24.12
N ARG A 84 -5.13 29.46 -25.29
CA ARG A 84 -4.61 30.67 -25.94
C ARG A 84 -5.57 31.00 -27.07
#